data_AF-A0A5C7SCM9-F1
#
_entry.id   AF-A0A5C7SCM9-F1
#
_cell.length_a   1.000
_cell.length_b   1.000
_cell.length_c   1.000
_cell.angle_alpha   90.00
_cell.angle_beta   90.00
_cell.angle_gamma   90.00
#
_symmetry.space_group_name_H-M   'P 1'
#
loop_
_entity.id
_entity.type
_entity.pdbx_description
1 polymer ?
#
loop_
_entity_poly.entity_id
_entity_poly.type
_entity_poly.pdbx_seq_one_letter_code
_entity_poly.pdbx_strand_id
1 'polypeptide(L)'
;MYKATRDFIRDRQPFARFGVRQVSVRQLGGGEDGNGYMNAHRRIDRERNIKIVSGWLVRPHDKALNRTEIVQHWWNVDATAKTYFDVSPGIGRDCEYVLDMDLAEYGIRHFESPADNICHSILLSEGRYTMVDRIFGELFHKPIQTLETAALFKKVI
;
A
#
# COMPACT_ATOMS: atom_id res chain seq x y z
N MET A 1 -9.25 13.10 4.48
CA MET A 1 -9.71 11.77 4.07
C MET A 1 -10.55 11.88 2.83
N TYR A 2 -10.09 11.28 1.74
CA TYR A 2 -10.84 11.17 0.49
C TYR A 2 -12.03 10.22 0.63
N LYS A 3 -13.05 10.42 -0.21
CA LYS A 3 -14.17 9.48 -0.33
C LYS A 3 -13.64 8.07 -0.67
N ALA A 4 -12.74 7.98 -1.65
CA ALA A 4 -12.09 6.73 -2.05
C ALA A 4 -11.39 6.03 -0.87
N THR A 5 -10.63 6.77 -0.06
CA THR A 5 -9.97 6.23 1.14
C THR A 5 -10.97 5.65 2.13
N ARG A 6 -12.05 6.38 2.43
CA ARG A 6 -13.10 5.92 3.34
C ARG A 6 -13.81 4.67 2.82
N ASP A 7 -14.19 4.68 1.55
CA ASP A 7 -14.88 3.55 0.91
C ASP A 7 -13.98 2.32 0.88
N PHE A 8 -12.71 2.48 0.52
CA PHE A 8 -11.73 1.40 0.52
C PHE A 8 -11.52 0.81 1.92
N ILE A 9 -11.35 1.64 2.96
CA ILE A 9 -11.24 1.16 4.34
C ILE A 9 -12.48 0.37 4.73
N ARG A 10 -13.68 0.89 4.46
CA ARG A 10 -14.95 0.21 4.77
C ARG A 10 -15.03 -1.16 4.08
N ASP A 11 -14.65 -1.24 2.81
CA ASP A 11 -14.80 -2.45 2.01
C ASP A 11 -13.69 -3.47 2.29
N ARG A 12 -12.49 -3.01 2.67
CA ARG A 12 -11.33 -3.85 3.02
C ARG A 12 -11.42 -4.42 4.44
N GLN A 13 -11.93 -3.64 5.41
CA GLN A 13 -11.94 -4.01 6.83
C GLN A 13 -12.56 -5.39 7.15
N PRO A 14 -13.67 -5.83 6.52
CA PRO A 14 -14.24 -7.15 6.78
C PRO A 14 -13.29 -8.32 6.50
N PHE A 15 -12.26 -8.09 5.68
CA PHE A 15 -11.27 -9.08 5.28
C PHE A 15 -9.92 -8.90 5.99
N ALA A 16 -9.84 -8.01 6.99
CA ALA A 16 -8.63 -7.72 7.74
C ALA A 16 -8.85 -8.03 9.23
N ARG A 17 -7.90 -8.74 9.84
CA ARG A 17 -7.91 -9.05 11.28
C ARG A 17 -7.64 -7.80 12.11
N PHE A 18 -6.75 -6.93 11.64
CA PHE A 18 -6.43 -5.67 12.30
C PHE A 18 -7.22 -4.49 11.72
N GLY A 19 -7.32 -3.41 12.50
CA GLY A 19 -7.95 -2.18 12.05
C GLY A 19 -7.22 -1.56 10.86
N VAL A 20 -7.89 -1.50 9.71
CA VAL A 20 -7.45 -0.80 8.51
C VAL A 20 -7.80 0.67 8.68
N ARG A 21 -6.79 1.55 8.63
CA ARG A 21 -7.00 2.95 8.98
C ARG A 21 -6.05 3.88 8.28
N GLN A 22 -6.53 5.09 8.01
CA GLN A 22 -5.67 6.17 7.54
C GLN A 22 -4.71 6.60 8.67
N VAL A 23 -3.46 6.87 8.32
CA VAL A 23 -2.40 7.34 9.23
C VAL A 23 -1.70 8.55 8.65
N SER A 24 -1.28 9.48 9.53
CA SER A 24 -0.44 10.60 9.13
C SER A 24 1.01 10.15 9.04
N VAL A 25 1.62 10.33 7.86
CA VAL A 25 2.99 9.90 7.57
C VAL A 25 3.81 11.10 7.13
N ARG A 26 4.96 11.31 7.77
CA ARG A 26 5.91 12.33 7.36
C ARG A 26 6.78 11.81 6.22
N GLN A 27 6.60 12.39 5.03
CA GLN A 27 7.44 12.09 3.86
C GLN A 27 8.79 12.80 4.02
N LEU A 28 9.84 12.03 4.25
CA LEU A 28 11.22 12.49 4.38
C LEU A 28 11.99 12.41 3.05
N GLY A 29 11.63 11.45 2.19
CA GLY A 29 12.37 11.16 0.96
C GLY A 29 13.81 10.67 1.22
N GLY A 30 14.65 10.76 0.18
CA GLY A 30 16.08 10.40 0.24
C GLY A 30 16.39 8.92 0.01
N GLY A 31 15.39 8.09 -0.26
CA GLY A 31 15.55 6.71 -0.71
C GLY A 31 15.66 6.58 -2.23
N GLU A 32 15.51 5.35 -2.70
CA GLU A 32 15.60 4.96 -4.12
C GLU A 32 14.21 4.85 -4.75
N ASP A 33 14.03 5.38 -5.96
CA ASP A 33 12.74 5.36 -6.65
C ASP A 33 12.31 3.94 -7.01
N GLY A 34 11.00 3.66 -6.92
CA GLY A 34 10.44 2.32 -7.16
C GLY A 34 10.84 1.23 -6.14
N ASN A 35 11.61 1.55 -5.09
CA ASN A 35 12.15 0.55 -4.15
C ASN A 35 11.59 0.68 -2.72
N GLY A 36 10.27 0.87 -2.59
CA GLY A 36 9.59 1.19 -1.32
C GLY A 36 9.90 0.21 -0.18
N TYR A 37 9.89 -1.11 -0.46
CA TYR A 37 10.22 -2.12 0.54
C TYR A 37 11.66 -1.96 1.06
N MET A 38 12.66 -1.90 0.18
CA MET A 38 14.06 -1.78 0.61
C MET A 38 14.35 -0.44 1.27
N ASN A 39 13.69 0.63 0.82
CA ASN A 39 13.75 1.94 1.47
C ASN A 39 13.31 1.85 2.93
N ALA A 40 12.17 1.23 3.20
CA ALA A 40 11.67 1.07 4.57
C ALA A 40 12.49 0.05 5.38
N HIS A 41 12.92 -1.04 4.75
CA HIS A 41 13.71 -2.10 5.38
C HIS A 41 15.06 -1.56 5.88
N ARG A 42 15.76 -0.74 5.09
CA ARG A 42 17.03 -0.10 5.48
C ARG A 42 16.92 0.86 6.67
N ARG A 43 15.70 1.21 7.09
CA ARG A 43 15.43 2.10 8.24
C ARG A 43 15.03 1.36 9.51
N ILE A 44 14.92 0.04 9.48
CA ILE A 44 14.66 -0.75 10.69
C ILE A 44 15.80 -0.53 11.70
N ASP A 45 15.44 -0.16 12.92
CA ASP A 45 16.37 0.09 14.01
C ASP A 45 15.75 -0.46 15.29
N ARG A 46 16.36 -1.51 15.86
CA ARG A 46 15.83 -2.19 17.05
C ARG A 46 16.01 -1.36 18.32
N GLU A 47 17.11 -0.62 18.43
CA GLU A 47 17.40 0.21 19.62
C GLU A 47 16.42 1.38 19.70
N ARG A 48 16.09 1.97 18.54
CA ARG A 48 15.10 3.05 18.43
C ARG A 48 13.67 2.55 18.28
N ASN A 49 13.46 1.23 18.25
CA ASN A 49 12.16 0.60 18.05
C ASN A 49 11.44 1.08 16.76
N ILE A 50 12.22 1.29 15.70
CA ILE A 50 11.75 1.61 14.37
C ILE A 50 11.43 0.31 13.64
N LYS A 51 10.18 0.18 13.20
CA LYS A 51 9.66 -0.99 12.51
C LYS A 51 9.22 -0.63 11.10
N ILE A 52 9.22 -1.64 10.24
CA ILE A 52 8.60 -1.55 8.92
C ILE A 52 7.10 -1.86 9.03
N VAL A 53 6.29 -1.17 8.23
CA VAL A 53 4.84 -1.41 8.08
C VAL A 53 4.46 -1.34 6.60
N SER A 54 3.26 -1.81 6.28
CA SER A 54 2.71 -1.78 4.93
C SER A 54 1.24 -1.37 4.93
N GLY A 55 0.75 -1.06 3.74
CA GLY A 55 -0.63 -0.76 3.45
C GLY A 55 -0.73 -0.07 2.11
N TRP A 56 -1.57 0.94 2.01
CA TRP A 56 -1.94 1.54 0.74
C TRP A 56 -1.66 3.03 0.68
N LEU A 57 -1.18 3.49 -0.47
CA LEU A 57 -1.25 4.88 -0.88
C LEU A 57 -2.49 5.07 -1.73
N VAL A 58 -3.42 5.89 -1.23
CA VAL A 58 -4.60 6.32 -1.99
C VAL A 58 -4.29 7.67 -2.61
N ARG A 59 -4.23 7.72 -3.94
CA ARG A 59 -3.98 8.95 -4.69
C ARG A 59 -5.22 9.86 -4.73
N PRO A 60 -5.04 11.16 -5.01
CA PRO A 60 -6.16 12.05 -5.31
C PRO A 60 -7.04 11.48 -6.44
N HIS A 61 -8.33 11.75 -6.38
CA HIS A 61 -9.26 11.33 -7.42
C HIS A 61 -8.97 12.05 -8.74
N ASP A 62 -8.75 11.28 -9.80
CA ASP A 62 -8.63 11.80 -11.16
C ASP A 62 -10.03 12.05 -11.72
N LYS A 63 -10.39 13.34 -11.84
CA LYS A 63 -11.69 13.77 -12.36
C LYS A 63 -11.87 13.51 -13.85
N ALA A 64 -10.79 13.54 -14.64
CA ALA A 64 -10.86 13.34 -16.08
C ALA A 64 -11.11 11.87 -16.40
N LEU A 65 -10.50 10.98 -15.62
CA LEU A 65 -10.62 9.53 -15.80
C LEU A 65 -11.64 8.87 -14.85
N ASN A 66 -12.30 9.66 -14.00
CA ASN A 66 -13.26 9.23 -12.99
C ASN A 66 -12.77 8.01 -12.18
N ARG A 67 -11.53 8.07 -11.69
CA ARG A 67 -10.90 6.94 -11.01
C ARG A 67 -9.94 7.39 -9.92
N THR A 68 -9.66 6.49 -8.99
CA THR A 68 -8.65 6.65 -7.95
C THR A 68 -7.70 5.47 -7.97
N GLU A 69 -6.40 5.77 -7.99
CA GLU A 69 -5.33 4.78 -7.87
C GLU A 69 -5.05 4.49 -6.39
N ILE A 70 -4.98 3.21 -6.06
CA ILE A 70 -4.68 2.69 -4.73
C ILE A 70 -3.56 1.67 -4.92
N VAL A 71 -2.38 1.96 -4.39
CA VAL A 71 -1.17 1.13 -4.60
C VAL A 71 -0.60 0.70 -3.27
N GLN A 72 -0.12 -0.54 -3.19
CA GLN A 72 0.57 -1.00 -2.00
C GLN A 72 1.87 -0.20 -1.81
N HIS A 73 2.20 0.08 -0.56
CA HIS A 73 3.44 0.75 -0.22
C HIS A 73 4.01 0.27 1.12
N TRP A 74 5.30 0.53 1.33
CA TRP A 74 6.05 0.17 2.53
C TRP A 74 6.69 1.42 3.12
N TRP A 75 6.53 1.61 4.43
CA TRP A 75 7.09 2.74 5.17
C TRP A 75 7.40 2.33 6.61
N ASN A 76 7.74 3.29 7.47
CA ASN A 76 8.20 3.02 8.83
C ASN A 76 7.32 3.64 9.90
N VAL A 77 7.34 3.00 11.08
CA VAL A 77 6.82 3.55 12.32
C VAL A 77 7.94 3.60 13.35
N ASP A 78 8.11 4.76 13.98
CA ASP A 78 8.80 4.86 15.25
C ASP A 78 7.79 4.48 16.33
N ALA A 79 7.88 3.26 16.86
CA ALA A 79 6.89 2.75 17.80
C ALA A 79 7.03 3.38 19.21
N THR A 80 8.18 3.98 19.51
CA THR A 80 8.38 4.73 20.77
C THR A 80 7.70 6.09 20.68
N ALA A 81 7.96 6.83 19.60
CA ALA A 81 7.35 8.14 19.38
C ALA A 81 5.90 8.06 18.87
N LYS A 82 5.44 6.87 18.44
CA LYS A 82 4.13 6.64 17.81
C LYS A 82 3.92 7.49 16.55
N THR A 83 4.99 7.71 15.79
CA THR A 83 4.96 8.49 14.54
C THR A 83 5.32 7.65 13.34
N TYR A 84 4.73 7.96 12.19
CA TYR A 84 5.04 7.29 10.93
C TYR A 84 5.88 8.20 10.04
N PHE A 85 6.79 7.61 9.28
CA PHE A 85 7.59 8.32 8.29
C PHE A 85 7.88 7.43 7.08
N ASP A 86 8.16 8.07 5.96
CA ASP A 86 8.45 7.42 4.69
C ASP A 86 9.67 8.08 4.04
N VAL A 87 10.66 7.28 3.66
CA VAL A 87 11.89 7.75 3.03
C VAL A 87 11.87 7.55 1.51
N SER A 88 10.79 7.02 0.96
CA SER A 88 10.66 6.83 -0.48
C SER A 88 10.58 8.18 -1.20
N PRO A 89 11.33 8.38 -2.29
CA PRO A 89 11.22 9.60 -3.09
C PRO A 89 9.92 9.56 -3.91
N GLY A 90 9.48 10.72 -4.40
CA GLY A 90 8.53 10.77 -5.51
C GLY A 90 7.11 10.24 -5.27
N ILE A 91 6.69 9.98 -4.01
CA ILE A 91 5.35 9.46 -3.69
C ILE A 91 4.21 10.35 -4.23
N GLY A 92 4.50 11.64 -4.43
CA GLY A 92 3.55 12.64 -4.87
C GLY A 92 2.96 13.40 -3.69
N ARG A 93 2.53 14.63 -3.96
CA ARG A 93 1.80 15.44 -2.98
C ARG A 93 0.39 14.87 -2.83
N ASP A 94 -0.15 14.99 -1.62
CA ASP A 94 -1.56 14.66 -1.32
C ASP A 94 -1.93 13.18 -1.48
N CYS A 95 -1.01 12.24 -1.21
CA CYS A 95 -1.41 10.84 -1.04
C CYS A 95 -1.85 10.57 0.40
N GLU A 96 -2.92 9.79 0.58
CA GLU A 96 -3.35 9.32 1.90
C GLU A 96 -2.80 7.93 2.17
N TYR A 97 -2.09 7.78 3.29
CA TYR A 97 -1.55 6.49 3.74
C TYR A 97 -2.60 5.75 4.55
N VAL A 98 -2.89 4.52 4.16
CA VAL A 98 -3.79 3.61 4.87
C VAL A 98 -2.98 2.43 5.37
N LEU A 99 -2.82 2.33 6.69
CA LEU A 99 -2.18 1.21 7.35
C LEU A 99 -3.06 -0.04 7.26
N ASP A 100 -2.47 -1.16 6.85
CA ASP A 100 -3.09 -2.47 6.77
C ASP A 100 -2.08 -3.52 7.25
N MET A 101 -2.23 -3.96 8.51
CA MET A 101 -1.24 -4.84 9.13
C MET A 101 -1.31 -6.27 8.61
N ASP A 102 -2.46 -6.70 8.09
CA ASP A 102 -2.61 -8.02 7.46
C ASP A 102 -1.77 -8.08 6.18
N LEU A 103 -1.70 -6.98 5.43
CA LEU A 103 -0.78 -6.84 4.29
C LEU A 103 0.68 -6.96 4.69
N ALA A 104 1.07 -6.25 5.74
CA ALA A 104 2.44 -6.30 6.25
C ALA A 104 2.81 -7.72 6.70
N GLU A 105 1.93 -8.38 7.47
CA GLU A 105 2.14 -9.74 7.97
C GLU A 105 2.17 -10.76 6.85
N TYR A 106 1.23 -10.70 5.90
CA TYR A 106 1.21 -11.60 4.75
C TYR A 106 2.47 -11.44 3.91
N GLY A 107 2.84 -10.20 3.61
CA GLY A 107 4.02 -9.87 2.82
C GLY A 107 5.33 -10.35 3.44
N ILE A 108 5.48 -10.17 4.76
CA ILE A 108 6.67 -10.64 5.51
C ILE A 108 6.72 -12.17 5.59
N ARG A 109 5.57 -12.84 5.76
CA ARG A 109 5.51 -14.31 5.90
C ARG A 109 5.78 -15.06 4.60
N HIS A 110 5.43 -14.47 3.47
CA HIS A 110 5.60 -15.08 2.14
C HIS A 110 6.76 -14.44 1.38
N PHE A 111 7.71 -13.84 2.10
CA PHE A 111 8.87 -13.17 1.52
C PHE A 111 9.98 -14.17 1.15
N GLU A 112 9.74 -14.99 0.13
CA GLU A 112 10.80 -15.79 -0.48
C GLU A 112 11.64 -14.92 -1.44
N SER A 113 10.97 -14.02 -2.18
CA SER A 113 11.58 -12.98 -3.02
C SER A 113 10.89 -11.62 -2.82
N PRO A 114 11.60 -10.47 -2.99
CA PRO A 114 10.98 -9.15 -3.02
C PRO A 114 9.83 -9.00 -4.03
N ALA A 115 9.85 -9.78 -5.12
CA ALA A 115 8.80 -9.78 -6.13
C ALA A 115 7.47 -10.35 -5.61
N ASP A 116 7.53 -11.28 -4.67
CA ASP A 116 6.36 -11.98 -4.11
C ASP A 116 5.60 -11.10 -3.11
N ASN A 117 6.24 -10.03 -2.67
CA ASN A 117 5.69 -9.08 -1.72
C ASN A 117 4.96 -7.89 -2.37
N ILE A 118 4.60 -8.04 -3.63
CA ILE A 118 4.00 -6.98 -4.45
C ILE A 118 2.52 -7.30 -4.66
N CYS A 119 1.66 -6.41 -4.17
CA CYS A 119 0.25 -6.44 -4.51
C CYS A 119 0.00 -5.91 -5.92
N HIS A 120 -1.15 -6.28 -6.47
CA HIS A 120 -1.72 -5.61 -7.61
C HIS A 120 -1.94 -4.13 -7.31
N SER A 121 -1.76 -3.26 -8.31
CA SER A 121 -2.31 -1.91 -8.21
C SER A 121 -3.83 -1.99 -8.32
N ILE A 122 -4.55 -1.15 -7.59
CA ILE A 122 -6.01 -1.15 -7.60
C ILE A 122 -6.50 0.18 -8.18
N LEU A 123 -7.45 0.09 -9.10
CA LEU A 123 -8.25 1.21 -9.55
C LEU A 123 -9.64 1.12 -8.92
N LEU A 124 -10.04 2.18 -8.23
CA LEU A 124 -11.43 2.40 -7.82
C LEU A 124 -12.10 3.34 -8.82
N SER A 125 -13.15 2.86 -9.48
CA SER A 125 -13.99 3.67 -10.37
C SER A 125 -15.44 3.23 -10.24
N GLU A 126 -16.35 4.20 -10.12
CA GLU A 126 -17.79 3.95 -9.97
C GLU A 126 -18.15 2.96 -8.85
N GLY A 127 -17.39 2.98 -7.75
CA GLY A 127 -17.60 2.06 -6.62
C GLY A 127 -17.14 0.63 -6.86
N ARG A 128 -16.45 0.35 -7.97
CA ARG A 128 -15.91 -0.97 -8.32
C ARG A 128 -14.38 -0.95 -8.27
N TYR A 129 -13.80 -2.06 -7.81
CA TYR A 129 -12.36 -2.25 -7.75
C TYR A 129 -11.88 -3.10 -8.93
N THR A 130 -10.81 -2.67 -9.57
CA THR A 130 -10.15 -3.36 -10.67
C THR A 130 -8.67 -3.49 -10.36
N MET A 131 -8.11 -4.69 -10.44
CA MET A 131 -6.67 -4.90 -10.35
C MET A 131 -6.03 -4.49 -11.67
N VAL A 132 -4.88 -3.86 -11.58
CA VAL A 132 -4.08 -3.40 -12.71
C VAL A 132 -2.68 -3.98 -12.57
N ASP A 133 -2.28 -4.71 -13.60
CA ASP A 133 -0.92 -5.23 -13.75
C ASP A 133 -0.30 -4.78 -15.05
N ARG A 134 1.02 -4.84 -15.09
CA ARG A 134 1.78 -4.74 -16.34
C ARG A 134 2.35 -6.11 -16.67
N ILE A 135 1.92 -6.70 -17.77
CA ILE A 135 2.40 -8.01 -18.26
C ILE A 135 2.89 -7.79 -19.69
N PHE A 136 4.13 -8.18 -19.98
CA PHE A 136 4.79 -7.97 -21.29
C PHE A 136 4.72 -6.52 -21.83
N GLY A 137 4.72 -5.53 -20.93
CA GLY A 137 4.67 -4.11 -21.29
C GLY A 137 3.26 -3.53 -21.45
N GLU A 138 2.23 -4.38 -21.47
CA GLU A 138 0.83 -3.97 -21.60
C GLU A 138 0.12 -3.95 -20.24
N LEU A 139 -0.88 -3.06 -20.11
CA LEU A 139 -1.72 -2.98 -18.91
C LEU A 139 -2.85 -4.01 -18.99
N PHE A 140 -2.91 -4.89 -18.00
CA PHE A 140 -3.97 -5.86 -17.82
C PHE A 140 -4.90 -5.40 -16.71
N HIS A 141 -6.20 -5.48 -16.98
CA HIS A 141 -7.25 -5.09 -16.05
C HIS A 141 -8.13 -6.29 -15.73
N LYS A 142 -8.37 -6.53 -14.45
CA LYS A 142 -9.30 -7.58 -14.01
C LYS A 142 -10.16 -7.09 -12.85
N PRO A 143 -11.50 -7.29 -12.88
CA PRO A 143 -12.34 -6.93 -11.75
C PRO A 143 -11.93 -7.68 -10.47
N ILE A 144 -11.93 -6.98 -9.35
CA ILE A 144 -11.69 -7.57 -8.02
C ILE A 144 -13.05 -7.87 -7.39
N GLN A 145 -13.29 -9.16 -7.10
CA GLN A 145 -14.54 -9.60 -6.46
C GLN A 145 -14.47 -9.53 -4.93
N THR A 146 -13.27 -9.68 -4.35
CA THR A 146 -13.06 -9.67 -2.90
C THR A 146 -11.78 -8.90 -2.57
N LEU A 147 -11.74 -8.22 -1.41
CA LEU A 147 -10.54 -7.57 -0.89
C LEU A 147 -9.84 -8.44 0.15
N GLU A 148 -9.90 -9.77 -0.02
CA GLU A 148 -9.14 -10.72 0.79
C GLU A 148 -7.65 -10.55 0.55
N THR A 149 -6.84 -10.56 1.62
CA THR A 149 -5.40 -10.29 1.54
C THR A 149 -4.71 -11.10 0.44
N ALA A 150 -4.95 -12.41 0.37
CA ALA A 150 -4.33 -13.28 -0.64
C ALA A 150 -4.76 -12.97 -2.09
N ALA A 151 -5.96 -12.41 -2.31
CA ALA A 151 -6.43 -12.01 -3.63
C ALA A 151 -5.80 -10.70 -4.13
N LEU A 152 -5.18 -9.93 -3.22
CA LEU A 152 -4.52 -8.67 -3.53
C LEU A 152 -3.05 -8.85 -3.91
N PHE A 153 -2.42 -9.95 -3.52
CA PHE A 153 -1.05 -10.28 -3.91
C PHE A 153 -1.00 -10.93 -5.29
N LYS A 154 0.05 -10.57 -6.05
CA LYS A 154 0.36 -11.24 -7.31
C LYS A 154 0.72 -12.68 -7.00
N LYS A 155 -0.09 -13.63 -7.48
CA LYS A 155 0.33 -15.03 -7.48
C LYS A 155 1.46 -15.19 -8.50
N VAL A 156 2.61 -15.66 -8.05
CA VAL A 156 3.60 -16.24 -8.96
C VAL A 156 2.96 -17.52 -9.49
N ILE A 157 2.70 -17.55 -10.81
CA ILE A 157 2.28 -18.77 -11.53
C ILE A 157 3.54 -19.48 -11.98
#